data_AF-A0A1H5X6A9-F1
#
_entry.id   AF-A0A1H5X6A9-F1
#
_cell.length_a   1.000
_cell.length_b   1.000
_cell.length_c   1.000
_cell.angle_alpha   90.00
_cell.angle_beta   90.00
_cell.angle_gamma   90.00
#
_symmetry.space_group_name_H-M   'P 1'
#
loop_
_entity.id
_entity.type
_entity.pdbx_description
1 polymer ?
#
loop_
_entity_poly.entity_id
_entity_poly.type
_entity_poly.pdbx_seq_one_letter_code
_entity_poly.pdbx_strand_id
1 'polypeptide(L)'
;MFFNRYLKPFLVIGGLVTMFAGIYAINPESALREMNDLPYDSNYVFLFRHWGMMVGLMGFFITASAFRPQWRESIILYSFLEKLFMVYLYVSNFFNPETAHLNADFIPFVITDITICTYTLGYWLENRKK
;
A
#
# COMPACT_ATOMS: atom_id res chain seq x y z
N MET A 1 -3.25 -18.71 17.64
CA MET A 1 -3.67 -18.01 16.41
C MET A 1 -2.67 -16.90 16.10
N PHE A 2 -1.85 -17.06 15.06
CA PHE A 2 -0.69 -16.21 14.74
C PHE A 2 -1.13 -14.83 14.23
N PHE A 3 -2.02 -14.79 13.23
CA PHE A 3 -2.44 -13.54 12.59
C PHE A 3 -3.25 -12.67 13.57
N ASN A 4 -4.14 -13.25 14.35
CA ASN A 4 -4.86 -12.52 15.39
C ASN A 4 -3.94 -11.98 16.49
N ARG A 5 -2.89 -12.73 16.87
CA ARG A 5 -1.92 -12.31 17.90
C ARG A 5 -1.09 -11.11 17.46
N TYR A 6 -0.70 -11.06 16.19
CA TYR A 6 0.17 -10.01 15.65
C TYR A 6 -0.59 -8.94 14.85
N LEU A 7 -1.93 -8.97 14.81
CA LEU A 7 -2.72 -8.06 14.00
C LEU A 7 -2.45 -6.58 14.35
N LYS A 8 -2.39 -6.25 15.65
CA LYS A 8 -2.17 -4.87 16.09
C LYS A 8 -0.82 -4.30 15.62
N PRO A 9 0.34 -4.92 15.92
CA PRO A 9 1.61 -4.42 15.42
C PRO A 9 1.68 -4.44 13.89
N PHE A 10 1.07 -5.44 13.25
CA PHE A 10 0.97 -5.50 11.80
C PHE A 10 0.25 -4.29 11.20
N LEU A 11 -0.93 -3.93 11.70
CA LEU A 11 -1.69 -2.76 11.26
C LEU A 11 -0.95 -1.44 11.55
N VAL A 12 -0.24 -1.35 12.68
CA VAL A 12 0.54 -0.14 12.99
C VAL A 12 1.70 0.02 12.00
N ILE A 13 2.53 -1.00 11.84
CA ILE A 13 3.73 -0.94 10.98
C ILE A 13 3.32 -0.82 9.51
N GLY A 14 2.43 -1.69 9.04
CA GLY A 14 1.96 -1.68 7.65
C GLY A 14 1.24 -0.38 7.29
N GLY A 15 0.44 0.17 8.19
CA GLY A 15 -0.21 1.46 8.01
C GLY A 15 0.80 2.62 7.96
N LEU A 16 1.81 2.65 8.83
CA LEU A 16 2.84 3.70 8.81
C LEU A 16 3.72 3.64 7.56
N VAL A 17 4.11 2.44 7.11
CA VAL A 17 4.85 2.27 5.85
C VAL A 17 4.00 2.74 4.67
N THR A 18 2.71 2.37 4.62
CA THR A 18 1.79 2.83 3.57
C THR A 18 1.60 4.36 3.62
N MET A 19 1.51 4.93 4.83
CA MET A 19 1.34 6.38 5.04
C MET A 19 2.50 7.18 4.46
N PHE A 20 3.70 6.59 4.35
CA PHE A 20 4.88 7.25 3.80
C PHE A 20 4.66 7.74 2.35
N ALA A 21 3.77 7.11 1.58
CA ALA A 21 3.34 7.60 0.27
C ALA A 21 2.68 9.00 0.30
N GLY A 22 2.31 9.51 1.48
CA GLY A 22 1.89 10.90 1.67
C GLY A 22 2.96 11.92 1.25
N ILE A 23 4.24 11.53 1.16
CA ILE A 23 5.30 12.42 0.69
C ILE A 23 5.11 12.88 -0.77
N TYR A 24 4.49 12.06 -1.63
CA TYR A 24 4.14 12.44 -3.00
C TYR A 24 3.11 13.57 -3.04
N ALA A 25 2.27 13.72 -2.00
CA ALA A 25 1.34 14.85 -1.88
C ALA A 25 2.06 16.16 -1.57
N ILE A 26 3.13 16.11 -0.78
CA ILE A 26 3.86 17.29 -0.30
C ILE A 26 4.91 17.71 -1.33
N ASN A 27 5.83 16.79 -1.65
CA ASN A 27 6.97 17.01 -2.54
C ASN A 27 7.09 15.84 -3.56
N PRO A 28 6.28 15.86 -4.63
CA PRO A 28 6.28 14.79 -5.64
C PRO A 28 7.59 14.69 -6.43
N GLU A 29 8.31 15.81 -6.62
CA GLU A 29 9.59 15.79 -7.36
C GLU A 29 10.65 14.98 -6.63
N SER A 30 10.89 15.28 -5.35
CA SER A 30 11.82 14.51 -4.52
C SER A 30 11.35 13.07 -4.36
N ALA A 31 10.06 12.85 -4.12
CA ALA A 31 9.52 11.50 -3.94
C ALA A 31 9.76 10.60 -5.16
N LEU A 32 9.46 11.09 -6.37
CA LEU A 32 9.67 10.30 -7.60
C LEU A 32 11.14 9.99 -7.85
N ARG A 33 12.03 10.97 -7.66
CA ARG A 33 13.47 10.79 -7.90
C ARG A 33 14.12 9.90 -6.84
N GLU A 34 13.83 10.12 -5.57
CA GLU A 34 14.52 9.43 -4.48
C GLU A 34 13.94 8.04 -4.20
N MET A 35 12.64 7.83 -4.42
CA MET A 35 11.97 6.57 -4.09
C MET A 35 11.79 5.64 -5.30
N ASN A 36 11.67 6.19 -6.51
CA ASN A 36 11.44 5.41 -7.72
C ASN A 36 12.49 5.64 -8.82
N ASP A 37 13.47 6.53 -8.63
CA ASP A 37 14.40 6.93 -9.71
C ASP A 37 13.68 7.40 -11.00
N LEU A 38 12.45 7.93 -10.86
CA LEU A 38 11.61 8.35 -11.98
C LEU A 38 11.78 9.84 -12.29
N PRO A 39 11.75 10.22 -13.58
CA PRO A 39 11.78 11.62 -13.97
C PRO A 39 10.52 12.34 -13.48
N TYR A 40 10.70 13.55 -12.96
CA TYR A 40 9.59 14.42 -12.60
C TYR A 40 9.10 15.19 -13.84
N ASP A 41 7.81 15.07 -14.13
CA ASP A 41 7.11 15.90 -15.11
C ASP A 41 5.98 16.68 -14.42
N SER A 42 6.05 18.00 -14.51
CA SER A 42 5.07 18.92 -13.91
C SER A 42 3.65 18.74 -14.44
N ASN A 43 3.46 18.17 -15.63
CA ASN A 43 2.13 17.91 -16.20
C ASN A 43 1.35 16.87 -15.38
N TYR A 44 2.04 15.96 -14.69
CA TYR A 44 1.42 14.89 -13.90
C TYR A 44 1.41 15.17 -12.39
N VAL A 45 1.88 16.35 -11.95
CA VAL A 45 2.00 16.71 -10.52
C VAL A 45 0.68 16.56 -9.77
N PHE A 46 -0.43 16.88 -10.41
CA PHE A 46 -1.77 16.76 -9.83
C PHE A 46 -2.11 15.30 -9.49
N LEU A 47 -1.81 14.38 -10.40
CA LEU A 47 -2.10 12.95 -10.23
C LEU A 47 -1.26 12.36 -9.10
N PHE A 48 0.04 12.63 -9.06
CA PHE A 48 0.92 12.13 -8.00
C PHE A 48 0.55 12.68 -6.64
N ARG A 49 0.16 13.97 -6.56
CA ARG A 49 -0.26 14.56 -5.29
C ARG A 49 -1.56 13.97 -4.77
N HIS A 50 -2.54 13.81 -5.67
CA HIS A 50 -3.80 13.20 -5.32
C HIS A 50 -3.62 11.74 -4.87
N TRP A 51 -2.88 10.95 -5.64
CA TRP A 51 -2.56 9.57 -5.30
C TRP A 51 -1.81 9.46 -3.96
N GLY A 52 -0.77 10.28 -3.75
CA GLY A 52 -0.03 10.31 -2.50
C GLY A 52 -0.91 10.62 -1.28
N MET A 53 -1.87 11.53 -1.43
CA MET A 53 -2.83 11.84 -0.36
C MET A 53 -3.79 10.67 -0.10
N MET A 54 -4.28 10.00 -1.15
CA MET A 54 -5.16 8.83 -0.99
C MET A 54 -4.45 7.68 -0.26
N VAL A 55 -3.24 7.32 -0.71
CA VAL A 55 -2.46 6.23 -0.10
C VAL A 55 -1.97 6.63 1.31
N GLY A 56 -1.58 7.90 1.48
CA GLY A 56 -1.21 8.45 2.79
C GLY A 56 -2.34 8.32 3.82
N LEU A 57 -3.55 8.75 3.46
CA LEU A 57 -4.74 8.61 4.31
C LEU A 57 -5.14 7.16 4.54
N MET A 58 -5.01 6.30 3.52
CA MET A 58 -5.21 4.85 3.70
C MET A 58 -4.28 4.33 4.80
N GLY A 59 -2.98 4.63 4.73
CA GLY A 59 -2.01 4.24 5.77
C GLY A 59 -2.41 4.72 7.16
N PHE A 60 -2.89 5.98 7.26
CA PHE A 60 -3.44 6.52 8.50
C PHE A 60 -4.61 5.71 9.05
N PHE A 61 -5.59 5.39 8.22
CA PHE A 61 -6.74 4.62 8.66
C PHE A 61 -6.39 3.17 9.00
N ILE A 62 -5.45 2.54 8.29
CA ILE A 62 -4.91 1.22 8.65
C ILE A 62 -4.32 1.27 10.06
N THR A 63 -3.42 2.23 10.34
CA THR A 63 -2.83 2.40 11.67
C THR A 63 -3.89 2.70 12.73
N ALA A 64 -4.83 3.59 12.46
CA ALA A 64 -5.91 3.95 13.40
C ALA A 64 -6.82 2.75 13.73
N SER A 65 -7.10 1.89 12.74
CA SER A 65 -7.90 0.68 12.94
C SER A 65 -7.26 -0.30 13.94
N ALA A 66 -5.94 -0.26 14.12
CA ALA A 66 -5.25 -1.04 15.14
C ALA A 66 -5.75 -0.72 16.56
N PHE A 67 -6.24 0.51 16.79
CA PHE A 67 -6.73 1.00 18.07
C PHE A 67 -8.26 1.09 18.15
N ARG A 68 -8.97 1.04 17.01
CA ARG A 68 -10.44 1.10 16.93
C ARG A 68 -10.98 -0.19 16.31
N PRO A 69 -11.33 -1.22 17.12
CA PRO A 69 -11.80 -2.52 16.62
C PRO A 69 -12.98 -2.45 15.65
N GLN A 70 -13.91 -1.50 15.88
CA GLN A 70 -15.09 -1.28 15.06
C GLN A 70 -14.76 -0.88 13.61
N TRP A 71 -13.57 -0.32 13.36
CA TRP A 71 -13.15 0.10 12.01
C TRP A 71 -12.39 -1.00 11.27
N ARG A 72 -11.87 -2.00 11.99
CA ARG A 72 -10.89 -2.95 11.44
C ARG A 72 -11.39 -3.68 10.22
N GLU A 73 -12.61 -4.20 10.26
CA GLU A 73 -13.12 -5.02 9.17
C GLU A 73 -13.22 -4.23 7.86
N SER A 74 -13.86 -3.06 7.89
CA SER A 74 -14.00 -2.19 6.71
C SER A 74 -12.65 -1.70 6.20
N ILE A 75 -11.75 -1.29 7.09
CA ILE A 75 -10.43 -0.78 6.69
C ILE A 75 -9.53 -1.90 6.15
N ILE A 76 -9.53 -3.09 6.77
CA ILE A 76 -8.77 -4.24 6.29
C ILE A 76 -9.28 -4.67 4.91
N LEU A 77 -10.60 -4.71 4.69
CA LEU A 77 -11.16 -5.03 3.38
C LEU A 77 -10.77 -4.00 2.32
N TYR A 78 -10.94 -2.70 2.63
CA TYR A 78 -10.61 -1.63 1.69
C TYR A 78 -9.11 -1.61 1.36
N SER A 79 -8.26 -1.71 2.38
CA SER A 79 -6.80 -1.84 2.21
C SER A 79 -6.45 -3.07 1.38
N PHE A 80 -7.06 -4.23 1.65
CA PHE A 80 -6.80 -5.44 0.88
C PHE A 80 -7.08 -5.26 -0.62
N LEU A 81 -8.21 -4.63 -0.98
CA LEU A 81 -8.59 -4.41 -2.37
C LEU A 81 -7.63 -3.46 -3.10
N GLU A 82 -7.26 -2.34 -2.46
CA GLU A 82 -6.30 -1.39 -3.04
C GLU A 82 -4.92 -2.02 -3.21
N LYS A 83 -4.43 -2.74 -2.19
CA LYS A 83 -3.14 -3.43 -2.22
C LYS A 83 -3.13 -4.54 -3.27
N LEU A 84 -4.22 -5.30 -3.38
CA LEU A 84 -4.36 -6.32 -4.42
C LEU A 84 -4.34 -5.71 -5.82
N PHE A 85 -4.94 -4.53 -6.00
CA PHE A 85 -4.89 -3.82 -7.27
C PHE A 85 -3.47 -3.36 -7.61
N MET A 86 -2.69 -2.88 -6.64
CA MET A 86 -1.28 -2.55 -6.85
C MET A 86 -0.44 -3.78 -7.25
N VAL A 87 -0.66 -4.92 -6.60
CA VAL A 87 -0.01 -6.19 -6.99
C VAL A 87 -0.41 -6.60 -8.40
N TYR A 88 -1.70 -6.44 -8.76
CA TYR A 88 -2.16 -6.69 -10.13
C TYR A 88 -1.46 -5.78 -11.15
N LEU A 89 -1.34 -4.47 -10.89
CA LEU A 89 -0.66 -3.53 -11.77
C LEU A 89 0.81 -3.90 -11.98
N TYR A 90 1.51 -4.28 -10.90
CA TYR A 90 2.88 -4.73 -10.99
C TYR A 90 3.00 -5.98 -11.88
N VAL A 91 2.13 -6.97 -11.68
CA VAL A 91 2.15 -8.21 -12.46
C VAL A 91 1.76 -7.97 -13.91
N SER A 92 0.74 -7.17 -14.19
CA SER A 92 0.29 -6.89 -15.56
C SER A 92 1.31 -6.08 -16.34
N ASN A 93 1.97 -5.09 -15.71
CA ASN A 93 3.03 -4.30 -16.34
C ASN A 93 4.25 -5.13 -16.74
N PHE A 94 4.55 -6.21 -16.01
CA PHE A 94 5.65 -7.11 -16.35
C PHE A 94 5.48 -7.74 -17.74
N PHE A 95 4.25 -7.97 -18.18
CA PHE A 95 3.94 -8.55 -19.49
C PHE A 95 3.85 -7.51 -20.62
N ASN A 96 3.99 -6.22 -20.31
CA ASN A 96 3.98 -5.15 -21.29
C ASN A 96 5.43 -4.66 -21.56
N PRO A 97 5.99 -4.89 -22.76
CA PRO A 97 7.36 -4.50 -23.10
C PRO A 97 7.67 -3.01 -22.90
N GLU A 98 6.68 -2.13 -23.06
CA GLU A 98 6.87 -0.68 -22.95
C GLU A 98 7.02 -0.22 -21.50
N THR A 99 6.37 -0.91 -20.54
CA THR A 99 6.30 -0.49 -19.13
C THR A 99 6.99 -1.45 -18.17
N ALA A 100 7.45 -2.62 -18.64
CA ALA A 100 8.05 -3.65 -17.79
C ALA A 100 9.30 -3.17 -17.03
N HIS A 101 10.06 -2.23 -17.61
CA HIS A 101 11.24 -1.64 -16.97
C HIS A 101 10.90 -0.91 -15.67
N LEU A 102 9.71 -0.28 -15.58
CA LEU A 102 9.26 0.45 -14.40
C LEU A 102 9.07 -0.45 -13.18
N ASN A 103 8.84 -1.75 -13.36
CA ASN A 103 8.63 -2.65 -12.23
C ASN A 103 9.81 -2.65 -11.26
N ALA A 104 11.05 -2.49 -11.74
CA ALA A 104 12.22 -2.41 -10.87
C ALA A 104 12.10 -1.29 -9.83
N ASP A 105 11.52 -0.16 -10.23
CA ASP A 105 11.37 1.06 -9.45
C ASP A 105 10.23 0.99 -8.41
N PHE A 106 9.38 -0.03 -8.50
CA PHE A 106 8.25 -0.27 -7.60
C PHE A 106 8.41 -1.52 -6.72
N ILE A 107 9.57 -2.19 -6.74
CA ILE A 107 9.83 -3.40 -5.93
C ILE A 107 9.50 -3.20 -4.44
N PRO A 108 9.94 -2.11 -3.76
CA PRO A 108 9.63 -1.92 -2.34
C PRO A 108 8.12 -1.80 -2.06
N PHE A 109 7.38 -1.17 -2.98
CA PHE A 109 5.93 -1.02 -2.88
C PHE A 109 5.23 -2.37 -3.02
N VAL A 110 5.55 -3.14 -4.06
CA VAL A 110 4.88 -4.44 -4.27
C VAL A 110 5.17 -5.45 -3.16
N ILE A 111 6.37 -5.42 -2.56
CA ILE A 111 6.69 -6.28 -1.39
C ILE A 111 5.76 -5.94 -0.22
N THR A 112 5.57 -4.64 0.04
CA THR A 112 4.67 -4.16 1.09
C THR A 112 3.23 -4.60 0.81
N ASP A 113 2.78 -4.43 -0.42
CA ASP A 113 1.41 -4.73 -0.83
C ASP A 113 1.13 -6.25 -0.79
N ILE A 114 2.05 -7.08 -1.29
CA ILE A 114 1.97 -8.56 -1.17
C ILE A 114 1.90 -8.97 0.30
N THR A 115 2.77 -8.39 1.14
CA THR A 115 2.79 -8.70 2.58
C THR A 115 1.44 -8.39 3.23
N ILE A 116 0.83 -7.24 2.89
CA ILE A 116 -0.49 -6.85 3.39
C ILE A 116 -1.59 -7.78 2.89
N CYS A 117 -1.57 -8.13 1.60
CA CYS A 117 -2.54 -9.07 1.03
C CYS A 117 -2.43 -10.45 1.69
N THR A 118 -1.23 -11.02 1.78
CA THR A 118 -1.01 -12.34 2.38
C THR A 118 -1.39 -12.37 3.86
N TYR A 119 -1.04 -11.32 4.63
CA TYR A 119 -1.42 -11.25 6.03
C TYR A 119 -2.94 -11.18 6.22
N THR A 120 -3.62 -10.39 5.39
CA THR A 120 -5.07 -10.24 5.44
C THR A 120 -5.79 -11.55 5.13
N LEU A 121 -5.35 -12.26 4.09
CA LEU A 121 -5.86 -13.59 3.77
C LEU A 121 -5.65 -14.57 4.93
N GLY A 122 -4.45 -14.58 5.53
CA GLY A 122 -4.15 -15.40 6.71
C GLY A 122 -5.05 -15.08 7.90
N TYR A 123 -5.28 -13.79 8.16
CA TYR A 123 -6.20 -13.31 9.20
C TYR A 123 -7.63 -13.78 8.97
N TRP A 124 -8.17 -13.65 7.75
CA TRP A 124 -9.53 -14.12 7.45
C TRP A 124 -9.67 -15.64 7.52
N LEU A 125 -8.70 -16.38 6.99
CA LEU A 125 -8.70 -17.85 7.07
C LEU A 125 -8.67 -18.34 8.52
N GLU A 126 -7.92 -17.66 9.38
CA GLU A 126 -7.84 -17.97 10.79
C GLU A 126 -9.17 -17.69 11.52
N ASN A 127 -9.89 -16.63 11.15
CA ASN A 127 -11.20 -16.32 11.72
C ASN A 127 -12.35 -17.19 11.19
N ARG A 128 -12.24 -17.75 9.98
CA ARG A 128 -13.22 -18.72 9.46
C ARG A 128 -13.15 -20.10 10.14
N LYS A 129 -12.04 -20.41 10.81
CA LYS A 129 -11.82 -21.69 11.51
C LYS A 129 -12.30 -21.66 12.97
N LYS A 130 -12.82 -20.53 13.44
CA LYS A 130 -13.48 -20.36 14.74
C LYS A 130 -14.98 -20.40 14.55
#